data_AF-A0A285Z757-F1
#
_entry.id   AF-A0A285Z757-F1
#
_cell.length_a   1.000
_cell.length_b   1.000
_cell.length_c   1.000
_cell.angle_alpha   90.00
_cell.angle_beta   90.00
_cell.angle_gamma   90.00
#
_symmetry.space_group_name_H-M   'P 1'
#
loop_
_entity.id
_entity.type
_entity.pdbx_description
1 polymer ?
#
loop_
_entity_poly.entity_id
_entity_poly.type
_entity_poly.pdbx_seq_one_letter_code
_entity_poly.pdbx_strand_id
1 'polypeptide(L)'
;MSSNYLSVILAWMKQQPSHMNWDLTFAMRPEQANDLVELAHYSRESSALGDIEGEIAVPGSGITHVLTGYRMGPPRLGDIEAAYSSPNVRQTIALEGGMHFIMDKADGLLGVAMHDLLDPLQVKQELALTANSQGVQADLKEGVETELDLGGGLPQRLAAGRFFKDFVSGLDIARRVYPLVDFQALAGNPSRNALGKCAITRPS
;
A
#
# COMPACT_ATOMS: atom_id res chain seq x y z
N MET A 1 -5.94 -13.32 -21.62
CA MET A 1 -5.85 -11.91 -21.19
C MET A 1 -7.20 -11.53 -20.60
N SER A 2 -7.34 -11.64 -19.28
CA SER A 2 -8.59 -11.35 -18.57
C SER A 2 -8.69 -9.86 -18.32
N SER A 3 -9.41 -9.17 -19.20
CA SER A 3 -9.72 -7.78 -19.01
C SER A 3 -10.93 -7.64 -18.08
N ASN A 4 -10.71 -7.03 -16.91
CA ASN A 4 -11.72 -6.78 -15.87
C ASN A 4 -12.71 -5.66 -16.28
N TYR A 5 -13.31 -5.77 -17.47
CA TYR A 5 -14.36 -4.84 -17.91
C TYR A 5 -15.69 -5.20 -17.27
N LEU A 6 -16.49 -4.18 -16.92
CA LEU A 6 -17.84 -4.37 -16.36
C LEU A 6 -18.70 -5.30 -17.23
N SER A 7 -18.60 -5.22 -18.55
CA SER A 7 -19.29 -6.10 -19.49
C SER A 7 -18.89 -7.57 -19.35
N VAL A 8 -17.61 -7.85 -19.07
CA VAL A 8 -17.08 -9.20 -18.85
C VAL A 8 -17.57 -9.74 -17.51
N ILE A 9 -17.55 -8.92 -16.45
CA ILE A 9 -18.07 -9.28 -15.13
C ILE A 9 -19.58 -9.58 -15.20
N LEU A 10 -20.35 -8.72 -15.88
CA LEU A 10 -21.79 -8.92 -16.06
C LEU A 10 -22.10 -10.16 -16.91
N ALA A 11 -21.31 -10.42 -17.95
CA ALA A 11 -21.45 -11.63 -18.76
C ALA A 11 -21.14 -12.90 -17.96
N TRP A 12 -20.09 -12.88 -17.14
CA TRP A 12 -19.74 -13.94 -16.20
C TRP A 12 -20.85 -14.15 -15.16
N MET A 13 -21.32 -13.09 -14.49
CA MET A 13 -22.43 -13.15 -13.53
C MET A 13 -23.70 -13.78 -14.12
N LYS A 14 -24.01 -13.49 -15.39
CA LYS A 14 -25.13 -14.12 -16.09
C LYS A 14 -24.93 -15.62 -16.35
N GLN A 15 -23.70 -16.07 -16.48
CA GLN A 15 -23.33 -17.47 -16.77
C GLN A 15 -23.10 -18.31 -15.50
N GLN A 16 -22.89 -17.68 -14.33
CA GLN A 16 -22.85 -18.36 -13.03
C GLN A 16 -24.05 -17.96 -12.14
N PRO A 17 -25.25 -18.52 -12.37
CA PRO A 17 -26.46 -18.15 -11.62
C PRO A 17 -26.41 -18.49 -10.13
N SER A 18 -25.52 -19.39 -9.70
CA SER A 18 -25.30 -19.66 -8.27
C SER A 18 -24.39 -18.64 -7.59
N HIS A 19 -23.73 -17.76 -8.34
CA HIS A 19 -22.73 -16.79 -7.84
C HIS A 19 -21.71 -17.43 -6.87
N MET A 20 -21.41 -18.73 -7.00
CA MET A 20 -20.61 -19.50 -6.03
C MET A 20 -21.12 -19.39 -4.56
N ASN A 21 -22.42 -19.24 -4.35
CA ASN A 21 -23.08 -18.96 -3.06
C ASN A 21 -22.76 -17.60 -2.43
N TRP A 22 -22.39 -16.60 -3.24
CA TRP A 22 -22.23 -15.23 -2.78
C TRP A 22 -23.55 -14.48 -2.95
N ASP A 23 -24.00 -13.80 -1.88
CA ASP A 23 -25.25 -13.01 -1.89
C ASP A 23 -25.09 -11.70 -2.68
N LEU A 24 -23.88 -11.16 -2.76
CA LEU A 24 -23.58 -9.87 -3.39
C LEU A 24 -22.12 -9.78 -3.82
N THR A 25 -21.87 -9.15 -4.96
CA THR A 25 -20.53 -8.85 -5.47
C THR A 25 -20.45 -7.38 -5.83
N PHE A 26 -19.42 -6.70 -5.33
CA PHE A 26 -19.10 -5.32 -5.72
C PHE A 26 -17.76 -5.30 -6.44
N ALA A 27 -17.65 -4.40 -7.42
CA ALA A 27 -16.41 -4.13 -8.13
C ALA A 27 -16.20 -2.63 -8.23
N MET A 28 -14.96 -2.21 -8.02
CA MET A 28 -14.51 -0.83 -8.16
C MET A 28 -13.29 -0.80 -9.07
N ARG A 29 -13.15 0.26 -9.87
CA ARG A 29 -11.93 0.46 -10.64
C ARG A 29 -10.79 0.87 -9.71
N PRO A 30 -9.55 0.37 -9.89
CA PRO A 30 -8.42 0.73 -9.03
C PRO A 30 -8.20 2.24 -8.90
N GLU A 31 -8.45 3.00 -9.96
CA GLU A 31 -8.31 4.46 -9.95
C GLU A 31 -9.28 5.11 -8.95
N GLN A 32 -10.55 4.65 -8.93
CA GLN A 32 -11.55 5.16 -7.99
C GLN A 32 -11.23 4.78 -6.54
N ALA A 33 -10.65 3.60 -6.33
CA ALA A 33 -10.16 3.21 -5.01
C ALA A 33 -9.03 4.14 -4.57
N ASN A 34 -8.08 4.43 -5.46
CA ASN A 34 -6.97 5.33 -5.18
C ASN A 34 -7.42 6.77 -4.86
N ASP A 35 -8.41 7.30 -5.58
CA ASP A 35 -8.97 8.64 -5.30
C ASP A 35 -9.55 8.70 -3.87
N LEU A 36 -10.19 7.62 -3.41
CA LEU A 36 -10.73 7.52 -2.05
C LEU A 36 -9.63 7.37 -1.00
N VAL A 37 -8.58 6.59 -1.29
CA VAL A 37 -7.42 6.47 -0.39
C VAL A 37 -6.69 7.79 -0.26
N GLU A 38 -6.55 8.53 -1.36
CA GLU A 38 -5.95 9.86 -1.39
C GLU A 38 -6.76 10.85 -0.54
N LEU A 39 -8.08 10.92 -0.74
CA LEU A 39 -8.96 11.76 0.07
C LEU A 39 -8.87 11.38 1.56
N ALA A 40 -8.91 10.08 1.86
CA ALA A 40 -8.79 9.58 3.22
C ALA A 40 -7.43 9.92 3.85
N HIS A 41 -6.34 9.84 3.09
CA HIS A 41 -5.00 10.18 3.54
C HIS A 41 -4.92 11.66 3.95
N TYR A 42 -5.40 12.58 3.10
CA TYR A 42 -5.36 14.02 3.39
C TYR A 42 -6.37 14.48 4.44
N SER A 43 -7.46 13.73 4.65
CA SER A 43 -8.46 14.04 5.68
C SER A 43 -8.04 13.71 7.11
N ARG A 44 -6.93 12.98 7.32
CA ARG A 44 -6.45 12.61 8.65
C ARG A 44 -5.85 13.82 9.35
N GLU A 45 -6.33 14.12 10.57
CA GLU A 45 -5.80 15.21 11.42
C GLU A 45 -4.32 15.05 11.78
N SER A 46 -3.73 13.86 11.56
CA SER A 46 -2.30 13.57 11.75
C SER A 46 -1.47 13.66 10.46
N SER A 47 -1.92 14.42 9.44
CA SER A 47 -1.34 14.54 8.08
C SER A 47 0.12 15.01 7.98
N ALA A 48 0.82 15.16 9.10
CA ALA A 48 2.26 14.94 9.18
C ALA A 48 2.49 13.52 9.71
N LEU A 49 2.32 12.52 8.83
CA LEU A 49 3.01 11.23 9.00
C LEU A 49 4.47 11.62 9.21
N GLY A 50 4.95 11.45 10.45
CA GLY A 50 6.11 12.18 10.96
C GLY A 50 7.31 12.14 10.02
N ASP A 51 8.16 13.15 10.09
CA ASP A 51 9.32 13.28 9.23
C ASP A 51 10.06 11.93 9.15
N ILE A 52 10.09 11.36 7.94
CA ILE A 52 10.83 10.13 7.66
C ILE A 52 12.28 10.54 7.63
N GLU A 53 12.96 10.22 8.72
CA GLU A 53 14.36 10.53 8.90
C GLU A 53 15.13 9.29 9.32
N GLY A 54 16.37 9.20 8.84
CA GLY A 54 17.26 8.14 9.28
C GLY A 54 18.38 7.86 8.31
N GLU A 55 19.22 6.91 8.72
CA GLU A 55 20.41 6.49 8.02
C GLU A 55 20.26 5.07 7.49
N ILE A 56 20.65 4.88 6.23
CA ILE A 56 20.58 3.61 5.52
C ILE A 56 21.98 3.28 5.04
N ALA A 57 22.69 2.45 5.82
CA ALA A 57 24.00 1.94 5.43
C ALA A 57 23.85 0.91 4.32
N VAL A 58 24.55 1.10 3.19
CA VAL A 58 24.56 0.17 2.07
C VAL A 58 25.56 -0.97 2.36
N PRO A 59 25.10 -2.23 2.47
CA PRO A 59 25.97 -3.34 2.83
C PRO A 59 27.17 -3.47 1.88
N GLY A 60 28.38 -3.51 2.45
CA GLY A 60 29.62 -3.79 1.72
C GLY A 60 30.24 -2.64 0.92
N SER A 61 29.72 -1.40 1.01
CA SER A 61 30.23 -0.26 0.22
C SER A 61 30.86 0.87 1.04
N GLY A 62 30.58 0.96 2.35
CA GLY A 62 30.98 2.12 3.16
C GLY A 62 30.12 3.37 2.94
N ILE A 63 29.14 3.30 2.03
CA ILE A 63 28.19 4.36 1.72
C ILE A 63 26.99 4.30 2.68
N THR A 64 26.58 5.46 3.17
CA THR A 64 25.36 5.66 3.97
C THR A 64 24.49 6.71 3.30
N HIS A 65 23.22 6.39 3.12
CA HIS A 65 22.21 7.38 2.72
C HIS A 65 21.56 7.97 3.97
N VAL A 66 21.44 9.29 4.02
CA VAL A 66 20.74 10.00 5.09
C VAL A 66 19.50 10.66 4.49
N LEU A 67 18.34 10.34 5.06
CA LEU A 67 17.06 10.94 4.69
C LEU A 67 16.62 11.89 5.81
N THR A 68 16.11 13.06 5.46
CA THR A 68 15.57 14.04 6.42
C THR A 68 14.38 14.80 5.82
N GLY A 69 13.39 15.09 6.66
CA GLY A 69 12.22 15.90 6.29
C GLY A 69 11.28 15.28 5.26
N TYR A 70 11.38 13.97 4.98
CA TYR A 70 10.47 13.32 4.04
C TYR A 70 9.09 13.13 4.63
N ARG A 71 8.07 13.36 3.81
CA ARG A 71 6.68 13.12 4.15
C ARG A 71 6.13 12.03 3.27
N MET A 72 5.33 11.16 3.88
CA MET A 72 4.66 10.10 3.15
C MET A 72 3.42 10.66 2.44
N GLY A 73 3.35 10.50 1.12
CA GLY A 73 2.16 10.75 0.32
C GLY A 73 1.11 9.63 0.42
N PRO A 74 -0.04 9.78 -0.22
CA PRO A 74 -1.10 8.78 -0.19
C PRO A 74 -0.64 7.46 -0.80
N PRO A 75 -0.87 6.31 -0.12
CA PRO A 75 -0.56 5.03 -0.73
C PRO A 75 -1.48 4.79 -1.93
N ARG A 76 -0.89 4.36 -3.04
CA ARG A 76 -1.62 4.02 -4.27
C ARG A 76 -1.53 2.54 -4.53
N LEU A 77 -2.68 1.92 -4.78
CA LEU A 77 -2.81 0.54 -5.21
C LEU A 77 -2.56 0.49 -6.73
N GLY A 78 -1.51 -0.22 -7.14
CA GLY A 78 -1.13 -0.46 -8.53
C GLY A 78 -1.87 -1.64 -9.13
N ASP A 79 -1.24 -2.36 -10.07
CA ASP A 79 -1.79 -3.57 -10.69
C ASP A 79 -2.28 -4.54 -9.60
N ILE A 80 -3.60 -4.55 -9.41
CA ILE A 80 -4.30 -5.55 -8.62
C ILE A 80 -4.29 -6.80 -9.49
N GLU A 81 -3.21 -7.57 -9.43
CA GLU A 81 -3.23 -8.95 -9.89
C GLU A 81 -4.13 -9.72 -8.92
N ALA A 82 -5.43 -9.66 -9.20
CA ALA A 82 -6.44 -10.40 -8.48
C ALA A 82 -6.22 -11.90 -8.75
N ALA A 83 -5.26 -12.50 -8.05
CA ALA A 83 -5.16 -13.93 -7.96
C ALA A 83 -6.28 -14.37 -7.03
N TYR A 84 -7.17 -15.25 -7.50
CA TYR A 84 -8.24 -15.83 -6.69
C TYR A 84 -7.72 -16.51 -5.39
N SER A 85 -6.41 -16.79 -5.35
CA SER A 85 -5.69 -17.40 -4.23
C SER A 85 -5.02 -16.42 -3.27
N SER A 86 -4.87 -15.13 -3.61
CA SER A 86 -4.19 -14.15 -2.75
C SER A 86 -4.71 -12.71 -2.97
N PRO A 87 -5.17 -12.01 -1.93
CA PRO A 87 -5.59 -10.61 -2.01
C PRO A 87 -4.41 -9.64 -2.00
N ASN A 88 -3.29 -10.02 -2.62
CA ASN A 88 -2.11 -9.17 -2.67
C ASN A 88 -2.27 -8.12 -3.76
N VAL A 89 -1.93 -6.88 -3.42
CA VAL A 89 -1.90 -5.76 -4.34
C VAL A 89 -0.51 -5.16 -4.36
N ARG A 90 -0.02 -4.78 -5.54
CA ARG A 90 1.16 -3.92 -5.58
C ARG A 90 0.77 -2.55 -5.06
N GLN A 91 1.58 -1.99 -4.17
CA GLN A 91 1.38 -0.67 -3.61
C GLN A 91 2.59 0.20 -3.92
N THR A 92 2.32 1.46 -4.22
CA THR A 92 3.34 2.50 -4.39
C THR A 92 3.07 3.65 -3.44
N ILE A 93 4.10 4.22 -2.85
CA ILE A 93 4.01 5.37 -1.94
C ILE A 93 5.11 6.35 -2.30
N ALA A 94 4.74 7.60 -2.55
CA ALA A 94 5.69 8.68 -2.79
C ALA A 94 6.19 9.26 -1.47
N LEU A 95 7.50 9.46 -1.35
CA LEU A 95 8.11 10.22 -0.26
C LEU A 95 8.59 11.56 -0.81
N GLU A 96 8.08 12.65 -0.23
CA GLU A 96 8.12 13.99 -0.80
C GLU A 96 8.66 15.01 0.20
N GLY A 97 9.22 16.12 -0.29
CA GLY A 97 9.63 17.29 0.49
C GLY A 97 10.94 17.15 1.25
N GLY A 98 11.62 16.01 1.15
CA GLY A 98 12.82 15.69 1.93
C GLY A 98 14.14 15.94 1.21
N MET A 99 15.23 15.88 1.98
CA MET A 99 16.61 15.92 1.48
C MET A 99 17.27 14.55 1.65
N HIS A 100 17.96 14.12 0.61
CA HIS A 100 18.76 12.90 0.55
C HIS A 100 20.24 13.26 0.49
N PHE A 101 21.00 12.82 1.49
CA PHE A 101 22.45 12.94 1.50
C PHE A 101 23.08 11.57 1.25
N ILE A 102 24.14 11.55 0.45
CA ILE A 102 24.95 10.36 0.20
C ILE A 102 26.30 10.62 0.86
N MET A 103 26.61 9.83 1.87
CA MET A 103 27.84 9.94 2.65
C MET A 103 28.71 8.72 2.40
N ASP A 104 30.01 8.93 2.22
CA ASP A 104 31.02 7.89 2.24
C ASP A 104 31.85 7.99 3.52
N LYS A 105 32.21 6.83 4.08
CA LYS A 105 32.96 6.77 5.34
C LYS A 105 34.36 7.40 5.26
N ALA A 106 35.01 7.36 4.11
CA ALA A 106 36.34 7.91 3.88
C ALA A 106 36.29 9.33 3.33
N ASP A 107 35.43 9.58 2.34
CA ASP A 107 35.42 10.83 1.57
C ASP A 107 34.39 11.86 2.08
N GLY A 108 33.50 11.48 3.01
CA GLY A 108 32.49 12.37 3.56
C GLY A 108 31.30 12.55 2.61
N LEU A 109 30.80 13.78 2.45
CA LEU A 109 29.61 14.04 1.64
C LEU A 109 29.90 13.87 0.14
N LEU A 110 29.27 12.87 -0.49
CA LEU A 110 29.38 12.60 -1.93
C LEU A 110 28.30 13.28 -2.76
N GLY A 111 27.10 13.47 -2.20
CA GLY A 111 25.98 14.00 -2.96
C GLY A 111 24.81 14.45 -2.10
N VAL A 112 24.03 15.39 -2.65
CA VAL A 112 22.80 15.91 -2.07
C VAL A 112 21.73 15.95 -3.16
N ALA A 113 20.55 15.42 -2.86
CA ALA A 113 19.36 15.55 -3.68
C ALA A 113 18.19 16.05 -2.83
N MET A 114 17.28 16.78 -3.47
CA MET A 114 16.03 17.24 -2.87
C MET A 114 14.90 16.68 -3.72
N HIS A 115 13.92 16.08 -3.06
CA HIS A 115 12.83 15.39 -3.73
C HIS A 115 11.53 16.10 -3.42
N ASP A 116 10.89 16.66 -4.45
CA ASP A 116 9.61 17.35 -4.33
C ASP A 116 8.46 16.49 -4.89
N LEU A 117 7.29 17.09 -5.10
CA LEU A 117 6.12 16.41 -5.65
C LEU A 117 6.31 15.91 -7.09
N LEU A 118 7.25 16.49 -7.84
CA LEU A 118 7.51 16.15 -9.24
C LEU A 118 8.59 15.07 -9.38
N ASP A 119 9.49 14.96 -8.40
CA ASP A 119 10.54 13.93 -8.34
C ASP A 119 10.65 13.28 -6.94
N PRO A 120 9.59 12.59 -6.46
CA PRO A 120 9.60 11.94 -5.15
C PRO A 120 10.39 10.64 -5.14
N LEU A 121 10.88 10.24 -3.97
CA LEU A 121 11.37 8.87 -3.78
C LEU A 121 10.18 7.90 -3.78
N GLN A 122 10.36 6.75 -4.42
CA GLN A 122 9.27 5.77 -4.60
C GLN A 122 9.51 4.55 -3.73
N VAL A 123 8.54 4.28 -2.85
CA VAL A 123 8.41 2.99 -2.17
C VAL A 123 7.51 2.09 -3.02
N LYS A 124 7.91 0.84 -3.21
CA LYS A 124 7.12 -0.21 -3.86
C LYS A 124 7.07 -1.41 -2.94
N GLN A 125 5.90 -2.03 -2.77
CA GLN A 125 5.75 -3.26 -2.02
C GLN A 125 4.55 -4.07 -2.50
N GLU A 126 4.53 -5.36 -2.20
CA GLU A 126 3.32 -6.17 -2.27
C GLU A 126 2.62 -6.16 -0.92
N LEU A 127 1.31 -5.94 -0.91
CA LEU A 127 0.54 -5.78 0.31
C LEU A 127 -0.70 -6.68 0.29
N ALA A 128 -0.88 -7.47 1.35
CA ALA A 128 -2.09 -8.26 1.52
C ALA A 128 -3.24 -7.38 2.05
N LEU A 129 -4.39 -7.41 1.38
CA LEU A 129 -5.61 -6.79 1.90
C LEU A 129 -6.28 -7.71 2.91
N THR A 130 -6.63 -7.16 4.08
CA THR A 130 -7.33 -7.90 5.12
C THR A 130 -8.80 -7.52 5.10
N ALA A 131 -9.68 -8.52 4.97
CA ALA A 131 -11.12 -8.34 5.04
C ALA A 131 -11.66 -8.94 6.35
N ASN A 132 -12.57 -8.23 7.01
CA ASN A 132 -13.30 -8.71 8.18
C ASN A 132 -14.76 -8.23 8.14
N SER A 133 -15.52 -8.46 9.21
CA SER A 133 -16.94 -8.09 9.28
C SER A 133 -17.21 -6.57 9.28
N GLN A 134 -16.18 -5.75 9.48
CA GLN A 134 -16.27 -4.29 9.48
C GLN A 134 -15.82 -3.68 8.15
N GLY A 135 -15.08 -4.40 7.30
CA GLY A 135 -14.57 -3.81 6.08
C GLY A 135 -13.34 -4.48 5.50
N VAL A 136 -12.69 -3.75 4.60
CA VAL A 136 -11.41 -4.10 3.98
C VAL A 136 -10.39 -3.04 4.36
N GLN A 137 -9.21 -3.47 4.79
CA GLN A 137 -8.13 -2.58 5.21
C GLN A 137 -6.77 -3.03 4.67
N ALA A 138 -5.86 -2.07 4.59
CA ALA A 138 -4.47 -2.23 4.23
C ALA A 138 -3.59 -1.76 5.40
N ASP A 139 -2.78 -2.65 5.99
CA ASP A 139 -1.81 -2.29 7.03
C ASP A 139 -0.41 -2.24 6.42
N LEU A 140 0.16 -1.04 6.29
CA LEU A 140 1.43 -0.82 5.58
C LEU A 140 2.59 -1.69 6.09
N LYS A 141 2.55 -2.11 7.37
CA LYS A 141 3.61 -2.95 7.96
C LYS A 141 3.64 -4.38 7.39
N GLU A 142 2.52 -4.85 6.85
CA GLU A 142 2.37 -6.20 6.29
C GLU A 142 2.91 -6.30 4.86
N GLY A 143 3.50 -5.21 4.34
CA GLY A 143 4.18 -5.20 3.05
C GLY A 143 5.31 -6.22 2.98
N VAL A 144 5.39 -6.92 1.85
CA VAL A 144 6.48 -7.84 1.48
C VAL A 144 7.16 -7.34 0.21
N GLU A 145 8.38 -7.81 -0.03
CA GLU A 145 9.21 -7.35 -1.16
C GLU A 145 9.30 -5.80 -1.23
N THR A 146 9.37 -5.15 -0.06
CA THR A 146 9.44 -3.70 0.04
C THR A 146 10.77 -3.19 -0.52
N GLU A 147 10.69 -2.31 -1.51
CA GLU A 147 11.80 -1.60 -2.13
C GLU A 147 11.59 -0.09 -1.96
N LEU A 148 12.68 0.63 -1.67
CA LEU A 148 12.72 2.10 -1.74
C LEU A 148 13.85 2.48 -2.70
N ASP A 149 13.51 3.17 -3.79
CA ASP A 149 14.49 3.56 -4.79
C ASP A 149 15.26 4.81 -4.35
N LEU A 150 16.57 4.66 -4.14
CA LEU A 150 17.52 5.73 -3.81
C LEU A 150 18.50 6.01 -4.97
N GLY A 151 18.16 5.61 -6.19
CA GLY A 151 19.02 5.74 -7.38
C GLY A 151 20.06 4.63 -7.52
N GLY A 152 19.83 3.47 -6.89
CA GLY A 152 20.80 2.38 -6.75
C GLY A 152 20.35 1.02 -7.27
N GLY A 153 21.22 0.02 -7.11
CA GLY A 153 20.92 -1.37 -7.47
C GLY A 153 19.99 -2.08 -6.47
N LEU A 154 19.49 -3.26 -6.83
CA LEU A 154 18.53 -4.03 -6.02
C LEU A 154 18.95 -4.21 -4.53
N PRO A 155 20.21 -4.54 -4.18
CA PRO A 155 20.60 -4.68 -2.77
C PRO A 155 20.40 -3.40 -1.93
N GLN A 156 20.66 -2.24 -2.54
CA GLN A 156 20.45 -0.93 -1.93
C GLN A 156 18.96 -0.63 -1.79
N ARG A 157 18.16 -0.92 -2.82
CA ARG A 157 16.71 -0.74 -2.77
C ARG A 157 16.04 -1.59 -1.70
N LEU A 158 16.49 -2.83 -1.52
CA LEU A 158 16.02 -3.72 -0.45
C LEU A 158 16.47 -3.27 0.94
N ALA A 159 17.69 -2.73 1.08
CA ALA A 159 18.15 -2.15 2.35
C ALA A 159 17.31 -0.92 2.76
N ALA A 160 17.04 -0.04 1.79
CA ALA A 160 16.18 1.11 1.99
C ALA A 160 14.72 0.72 2.25
N GLY A 161 14.24 -0.33 1.59
CA GLY A 161 12.91 -0.89 1.83
C GLY A 161 12.74 -1.48 3.23
N ARG A 162 13.79 -2.12 3.79
CA ARG A 162 13.80 -2.54 5.21
C ARG A 162 13.69 -1.36 6.16
N PHE A 163 14.46 -0.29 5.92
CA PHE A 163 14.34 0.95 6.69
C PHE A 163 12.91 1.49 6.68
N PHE A 164 12.29 1.55 5.50
CA PHE A 164 10.90 2.00 5.38
C PHE A 164 9.93 1.09 6.17
N LYS A 165 10.12 -0.23 6.08
CA LYS A 165 9.31 -1.21 6.83
C LYS A 165 9.44 -1.04 8.34
N ASP A 166 10.65 -0.80 8.83
CA ASP A 166 10.90 -0.55 10.24
C ASP A 166 10.24 0.76 10.70
N PHE A 167 10.34 1.82 9.88
CA PHE A 167 9.66 3.09 10.12
C PHE A 167 8.14 2.90 10.26
N VAL A 168 7.47 2.28 9.28
CA VAL A 168 6.00 2.10 9.34
C VAL A 168 5.56 1.14 10.44
N SER A 169 6.41 0.19 10.83
CA SER A 169 6.15 -0.72 11.94
C SER A 169 6.14 0.01 13.29
N GLY A 170 6.94 1.08 13.43
CA GLY A 170 6.98 1.96 14.59
C GLY A 170 5.82 2.96 14.69
N LEU A 171 5.04 3.13 13.62
CA LEU A 171 3.88 4.03 13.62
C LEU A 171 2.70 3.44 14.42
N ASP A 172 1.89 4.34 14.98
CA ASP A 172 0.60 3.98 15.55
C ASP A 172 -0.34 3.36 14.48
N ILE A 173 -1.35 2.62 14.93
CA ILE A 173 -2.31 1.94 14.05
C ILE A 173 -3.04 2.94 13.14
N ALA A 174 -3.39 4.13 13.65
CA ALA A 174 -4.14 5.13 12.90
C ALA A 174 -3.35 5.74 11.73
N ARG A 175 -2.01 5.73 11.82
CA ARG A 175 -1.09 6.23 10.79
C ARG A 175 -0.69 5.16 9.79
N ARG A 176 -0.62 3.89 10.18
CA ARG A 176 -0.20 2.79 9.28
C ARG A 176 -1.33 1.99 8.66
N VAL A 177 -2.54 2.02 9.23
CA VAL A 177 -3.69 1.28 8.69
C VAL A 177 -4.56 2.20 7.85
N TYR A 178 -4.87 1.76 6.64
CA TYR A 178 -5.75 2.43 5.69
C TYR A 178 -7.03 1.63 5.52
N PRO A 179 -8.18 2.13 6.03
CA PRO A 179 -9.47 1.54 5.68
C PRO A 179 -9.76 1.84 4.20
N LEU A 180 -10.02 0.79 3.43
CA LEU A 180 -10.36 0.89 2.01
C LEU A 180 -11.87 0.84 1.78
N VAL A 181 -12.56 0.02 2.57
CA VAL A 181 -14.02 -0.13 2.53
C VAL A 181 -14.54 -0.29 3.96
N ASP A 182 -15.61 0.42 4.31
CA ASP A 182 -16.35 0.25 5.55
C ASP A 182 -17.69 -0.45 5.26
N PHE A 183 -17.94 -1.55 5.96
CA PHE A 183 -19.20 -2.29 5.89
C PHE A 183 -20.16 -1.76 6.97
N GLN A 184 -20.80 -0.63 6.66
CA GLN A 184 -21.79 -0.06 7.57
C GLN A 184 -23.07 -0.90 7.60
N ALA A 185 -23.51 -1.23 8.82
CA ALA A 185 -24.84 -1.78 9.04
C ALA A 185 -25.89 -0.69 8.80
N LEU A 186 -26.55 -0.74 7.64
CA LEU A 186 -27.74 0.07 7.41
C LEU A 186 -28.85 -0.42 8.34
N ALA A 187 -29.35 0.45 9.21
CA ALA A 187 -30.53 0.17 10.01
C ALA A 187 -31.70 -0.16 9.07
N GLY A 188 -32.20 -1.41 9.15
CA GLY A 188 -33.28 -1.91 8.29
C GLY A 188 -32.87 -2.90 7.20
N ASN A 189 -31.59 -3.30 7.10
CA ASN A 189 -31.18 -4.38 6.20
C ASN A 189 -31.19 -5.75 6.92
N PRO A 190 -32.13 -6.66 6.63
CA PRO A 190 -32.33 -7.92 7.38
C PRO A 190 -31.30 -9.01 7.09
N SER A 191 -30.35 -8.79 6.18
CA SER A 191 -29.45 -9.83 5.65
C SER A 191 -28.23 -10.17 6.52
N ARG A 192 -28.10 -9.59 7.73
CA ARG A 192 -26.89 -9.76 8.55
C ARG A 192 -26.75 -11.13 9.23
N ASN A 193 -27.82 -11.93 9.34
CA ASN A 193 -27.72 -13.29 9.90
C ASN A 193 -27.00 -14.29 8.97
N ALA A 194 -26.70 -13.92 7.72
CA ALA A 194 -26.01 -14.78 6.75
C ALA A 194 -24.54 -14.39 6.50
N LEU A 195 -24.11 -13.17 6.86
CA LEU A 195 -22.77 -12.63 6.55
C LEU A 195 -21.66 -13.10 7.51
N GLY A 196 -21.72 -14.38 7.92
CA GLY A 196 -20.70 -15.02 8.75
C GLY A 196 -19.46 -15.50 7.99
N LYS A 197 -19.34 -15.23 6.68
CA LYS A 197 -18.22 -15.67 5.85
C LYS A 197 -17.78 -14.60 4.86
N CYS A 198 -17.24 -13.50 5.36
CA CYS A 198 -16.21 -12.79 4.59
C CYS A 198 -14.91 -13.57 4.82
N ALA A 199 -14.73 -14.67 4.10
CA ALA A 199 -13.54 -15.50 4.18
C ALA A 199 -13.01 -15.70 2.77
N ILE A 200 -11.81 -15.20 2.52
CA ILE A 200 -10.95 -15.67 1.43
C ILE A 200 -10.48 -17.06 1.87
N THR A 201 -11.35 -18.05 1.79
CA THR A 201 -10.97 -19.45 2.01
C THR A 201 -11.58 -20.33 0.92
N ARG A 202 -10.68 -21.11 0.31
CA ARG A 202 -10.98 -22.19 -0.64
C ARG A 202 -12.11 -23.09 -0.12
N PRO A 203 -13.11 -23.44 -0.95
CA PRO A 203 -13.71 -24.76 -0.88
C PRO A 203 -12.73 -25.78 -1.48
N SER A 204 -12.60 -26.92 -0.79
CA SER A 204 -11.85 -28.13 -1.16
C SER A 204 -12.20 -28.66 -2.55
#